data_AF-X1T503-F1
#
_entry.id   AF-X1T503-F1
#
_cell.length_a   1.000
_cell.length_b   1.000
_cell.length_c   1.000
_cell.angle_alpha   90.00
_cell.angle_beta   90.00
_cell.angle_gamma   90.00
#
_symmetry.space_group_name_H-M   'P 1'
#
loop_
_entity.id
_entity.type
_entity.pdbx_description
1 polymer ?
#
loop_
_entity_poly.entity_id
_entity_poly.type
_entity_poly.pdbx_seq_one_letter_code
_entity_poly.pdbx_strand_id
1 'polypeptide(L)'
;MCIYSSYWIGSSCHNKEKREKLIQEGEKAVKEDGAEVLILGCAGMAGLDKEIEKIVNVPVIDGVVSALMLIESLIRYGVSSSKAGKYL
;
A
#
# COMPACT_ATOMS: atom_id res chain seq x y z
N MET A 1 -9.07 7.44 -1.78
CA MET A 1 -8.54 7.31 -0.40
C MET A 1 -9.27 6.16 0.26
N CYS A 2 -8.78 4.92 0.12
CA CYS A 2 -9.49 3.76 0.68
C CYS A 2 -9.26 3.74 2.19
N ILE A 3 -10.13 4.42 2.93
CA ILE A 3 -10.16 4.48 4.39
C ILE A 3 -11.24 3.49 4.83
N TYR A 4 -10.91 2.20 4.93
CA TYR A 4 -11.77 1.26 5.66
C TYR A 4 -11.13 0.95 7.02
N SER A 5 -11.72 1.59 8.04
CA SER A 5 -11.38 1.47 9.46
C SER A 5 -11.59 0.06 10.04
N SER A 6 -12.21 -0.86 9.30
CA SER A 6 -12.54 -2.21 9.75
C SER A 6 -11.44 -3.25 9.49
N TYR A 7 -10.40 -2.90 8.71
CA TYR A 7 -9.34 -3.81 8.25
C TYR A 7 -7.96 -3.52 8.83
N TRP A 8 -7.93 -2.90 10.01
CA TRP A 8 -6.70 -2.73 10.78
C TRP A 8 -6.17 -4.10 11.24
N ILE A 9 -5.29 -4.71 10.44
CA ILE A 9 -4.49 -5.87 10.88
C ILE A 9 -3.38 -5.33 11.80
N GLY A 10 -3.80 -4.94 13.00
CA GLY A 10 -2.95 -4.65 14.14
C GLY A 10 -2.20 -5.90 14.61
N SER A 11 -0.95 -5.68 14.97
CA SER A 11 0.12 -6.64 15.18
C SER A 11 -0.09 -7.63 16.32
N SER A 12 -0.03 -8.95 16.03
CA SER A 12 0.78 -9.98 16.72
C SER A 12 0.52 -11.36 16.08
N CYS A 13 1.55 -12.22 16.03
CA CYS A 13 1.56 -13.63 15.55
C CYS A 13 1.68 -13.92 14.03
N HIS A 14 2.67 -14.79 13.71
CA HIS A 14 3.01 -15.52 12.48
C HIS A 14 2.82 -14.86 11.09
N ASN A 15 3.94 -14.65 10.36
CA ASN A 15 4.04 -14.02 9.03
C ASN A 15 3.11 -14.64 7.95
N LYS A 16 2.84 -15.95 8.02
CA LYS A 16 1.93 -16.64 7.09
C LYS A 16 0.45 -16.28 7.28
N GLU A 17 0.01 -16.20 8.54
CA GLU A 17 -1.42 -16.00 8.87
C GLU A 17 -1.88 -14.59 8.47
N LYS A 18 -1.02 -13.59 8.64
CA LYS A 18 -1.30 -12.21 8.21
C LYS A 18 -1.46 -12.10 6.70
N ARG A 19 -0.65 -12.82 5.94
CA ARG A 19 -0.69 -12.80 4.48
C ARG A 19 -1.99 -13.39 3.93
N GLU A 20 -2.43 -14.52 4.47
CA GLU A 20 -3.69 -15.15 4.07
C GLU A 20 -4.88 -14.22 4.34
N LYS A 21 -4.88 -13.54 5.50
CA LYS A 21 -5.89 -12.52 5.82
C LYS A 21 -5.87 -11.35 4.83
N LEU A 22 -4.69 -10.84 4.47
CA LEU A 22 -4.58 -9.75 3.47
C LEU A 22 -5.14 -10.14 2.10
N ILE A 23 -4.87 -11.37 1.66
CA ILE A 23 -5.41 -11.90 0.40
C ILE A 23 -6.93 -12.01 0.47
N GLN A 24 -7.46 -12.59 1.55
CA GLN A 24 -8.91 -12.74 1.75
C GLN A 24 -9.63 -11.39 1.73
N GLU A 25 -9.09 -10.39 2.43
CA GLU A 25 -9.71 -9.06 2.42
C GLU A 25 -9.52 -8.33 1.09
N GLY A 26 -8.40 -8.55 0.40
CA GLY A 26 -8.21 -8.08 -0.96
C GLY A 26 -9.26 -8.65 -1.92
N GLU A 27 -9.53 -9.95 -1.85
CA GLU A 27 -10.58 -10.57 -2.66
C GLU A 27 -11.98 -10.05 -2.35
N LYS A 28 -12.32 -9.82 -1.07
CA LYS A 28 -13.60 -9.23 -0.69
C LYS A 28 -13.72 -7.81 -1.23
N ALA A 29 -12.69 -6.98 -1.09
CA ALA A 29 -12.69 -5.64 -1.66
C ALA A 29 -12.93 -5.64 -3.17
N VAL A 30 -12.35 -6.60 -3.91
CA VAL A 30 -12.60 -6.73 -5.36
C VAL A 30 -14.02 -7.21 -5.65
N LYS A 31 -14.49 -8.26 -4.95
CA LYS A 31 -15.78 -8.93 -5.25
C LYS A 31 -17.00 -8.18 -4.74
N GLU A 32 -16.92 -7.64 -3.52
CA GLU A 32 -18.03 -7.02 -2.80
C GLU A 32 -18.08 -5.50 -3.05
N ASP A 33 -16.92 -4.83 -3.01
CA ASP A 33 -16.83 -3.37 -3.17
C ASP A 33 -16.51 -2.93 -4.61
N GLY A 34 -16.18 -3.87 -5.50
CA GLY A 34 -15.80 -3.57 -6.89
C GLY A 34 -14.45 -2.86 -7.00
N ALA A 35 -13.52 -3.08 -6.06
CA ALA A 35 -12.21 -2.46 -6.11
C ALA A 35 -11.40 -2.93 -7.33
N GLU A 36 -11.05 -2.00 -8.21
CA GLU A 36 -10.23 -2.28 -9.39
C GLU A 36 -8.72 -2.14 -9.12
N VAL A 37 -8.33 -1.59 -7.96
CA VAL A 37 -6.94 -1.40 -7.52
C VAL A 37 -6.87 -1.47 -5.99
N LEU A 38 -5.84 -2.14 -5.45
CA LEU A 38 -5.56 -2.17 -4.01
C LEU A 38 -4.30 -1.38 -3.67
N ILE A 39 -4.25 -0.78 -2.47
CA ILE A 39 -3.07 -0.06 -1.97
C ILE A 39 -2.68 -0.64 -0.60
N LEU A 40 -1.43 -1.04 -0.45
CA LEU A 40 -0.91 -1.54 0.83
C LEU A 40 -0.74 -0.38 1.82
N GLY A 41 -1.55 -0.38 2.87
CA GLY A 41 -1.65 0.74 3.83
C GLY A 41 -0.64 0.80 4.96
N CYS A 42 0.31 -0.14 5.05
CA CYS A 42 1.29 -0.21 6.14
C CYS A 42 2.67 -0.57 5.59
N ALA A 43 3.71 0.12 6.06
CA ALA A 43 5.09 -0.13 5.68
C ALA A 43 5.54 -1.57 6.00
N GLY A 44 4.93 -2.22 6.99
CA GLY A 44 5.18 -3.63 7.33
C GLY A 44 4.66 -4.64 6.29
N MET A 45 3.98 -4.19 5.23
CA MET A 45 3.47 -5.00 4.14
C MET A 45 4.28 -4.84 2.84
N ALA A 46 5.38 -4.09 2.88
CA ALA A 46 6.19 -3.82 1.70
C ALA A 46 6.70 -5.12 1.04
N GLY A 47 6.65 -5.16 -0.30
CA GLY A 47 7.07 -6.31 -1.11
C GLY A 47 6.05 -7.46 -1.22
N LEU A 48 4.84 -7.31 -0.65
CA LEU A 48 3.74 -8.28 -0.82
C LEU A 48 2.87 -7.99 -2.05
N ASP A 49 3.06 -6.83 -2.68
CA ASP A 49 2.25 -6.32 -3.80
C ASP A 49 2.17 -7.34 -4.95
N LYS A 50 3.30 -7.85 -5.43
CA LYS A 50 3.33 -8.77 -6.58
C LYS A 50 2.76 -10.15 -6.29
N GLU A 51 2.80 -10.60 -5.03
CA GLU A 51 2.21 -11.87 -4.63
C GLU A 51 0.69 -11.75 -4.53
N ILE A 52 0.20 -10.69 -3.88
CA ILE A 52 -1.23 -10.43 -3.72
C ILE A 52 -1.88 -10.15 -5.09
N GLU A 53 -1.25 -9.33 -5.93
CA GLU A 53 -1.73 -8.99 -7.29
C GLU A 53 -2.03 -10.23 -8.14
N LYS A 54 -1.17 -11.26 -8.06
CA LYS A 54 -1.37 -12.53 -8.78
C LYS A 54 -2.62 -13.30 -8.32
N ILE A 55 -3.04 -13.10 -7.08
CA ILE A 55 -4.16 -13.83 -6.49
C ILE A 55 -5.46 -13.06 -6.70
N VAL A 56 -5.46 -11.76 -6.41
CA VAL A 56 -6.67 -10.91 -6.50
C VAL A 56 -6.99 -10.47 -7.94
N ASN A 57 -6.06 -10.63 -8.88
CA ASN A 57 -6.19 -10.28 -10.31
C ASN A 57 -6.48 -8.79 -10.58
N VAL A 58 -6.17 -7.91 -9.65
CA VAL A 58 -6.22 -6.45 -9.81
C VAL A 58 -4.87 -5.85 -9.38
N PRO A 59 -4.45 -4.69 -9.95
CA PRO A 59 -3.21 -4.04 -9.57
C PRO A 59 -3.12 -3.76 -8.07
N VAL A 60 -1.96 -4.06 -7.48
CA VAL A 60 -1.67 -3.78 -6.07
C VAL A 60 -0.49 -2.82 -5.98
N ILE A 61 -0.66 -1.71 -5.27
CA ILE A 61 0.34 -0.67 -5.13
C ILE A 61 0.99 -0.76 -3.75
N ASP A 62 2.32 -0.94 -3.73
CA ASP A 62 3.13 -0.78 -2.53
C ASP A 62 3.39 0.72 -2.28
N GLY A 63 2.88 1.24 -1.16
CA GLY A 63 3.07 2.63 -0.75
C GLY A 63 4.52 3.00 -0.47
N VAL A 64 5.35 2.06 -0.01
CA VAL A 64 6.78 2.30 0.28
C VAL A 64 7.54 2.49 -1.02
N VAL A 65 7.36 1.58 -1.99
CA VAL A 65 7.99 1.67 -3.31
C VAL A 65 7.50 2.93 -4.05
N SER A 66 6.20 3.21 -3.96
CA SER A 66 5.61 4.41 -4.57
C SER A 66 6.19 5.70 -4.01
N ALA A 67 6.38 5.79 -2.69
CA ALA A 67 7.01 6.96 -2.07
C ALA A 67 8.46 7.14 -2.55
N LEU A 68 9.20 6.05 -2.73
CA LEU A 68 10.58 6.06 -3.21
C LEU A 68 10.67 6.60 -4.64
N MET A 69 9.78 6.15 -5.53
CA MET A 69 9.66 6.64 -6.90
C MET A 69 9.30 8.14 -6.96
N LEU A 70 8.42 8.61 -6.07
CA LEU A 70 8.07 10.03 -5.96
C LEU A 70 9.28 10.87 -5.54
N ILE A 71 10.03 10.42 -4.52
CA ILE A 71 11.24 11.10 -4.05
C ILE A 71 12.30 11.13 -5.15
N GLU A 72 12.55 10.01 -5.84
CA GLU A 72 13.49 9.95 -6.95
C GLU A 72 13.11 10.94 -8.07
N SER A 73 11.82 11.02 -8.39
CA SER A 73 11.30 11.97 -9.39
C SER A 73 11.56 13.42 -9.00
N LEU A 74 11.36 13.78 -7.72
CA LEU A 74 11.65 15.13 -7.22
C LEU A 74 13.14 15.47 -7.29
N ILE A 75 14.00 14.51 -6.94
CA ILE A 75 15.46 14.65 -7.03
C ILE A 75 15.88 14.88 -8.50
N ARG A 76 15.37 14.06 -9.43
CA ARG A 76 15.65 14.20 -10.87
C ARG A 76 15.14 15.51 -11.45
N TYR A 77 14.01 16.01 -10.96
CA TYR A 77 13.46 17.31 -11.35
C TYR A 77 14.27 18.50 -10.77
N GLY A 78 15.12 18.27 -9.77
CA GLY A 78 15.96 19.31 -9.17
C GLY A 78 15.23 20.19 -8.16
N VAL A 79 14.10 19.72 -7.61
CA VAL A 79 13.34 20.46 -6.59
C VAL A 79 13.46 19.80 -5.23
N SER A 80 13.35 20.62 -4.18
CA SER A 80 13.33 20.16 -2.79
C SER A 80 12.25 20.91 -2.02
N SER A 81 11.96 20.44 -0.80
CA SER A 81 10.99 21.08 0.09
C SER A 81 11.38 22.53 0.36
N SER A 82 10.47 23.46 0.04
CA SER A 82 10.69 24.90 0.25
C SER A 82 10.97 25.21 1.72
N LYS A 83 11.97 26.07 1.96
CA LYS A 83 12.36 26.57 3.28
C LYS A 83 11.80 27.95 3.62
N ALA A 84 10.97 28.52 2.74
CA ALA A 84 10.38 29.85 2.93
C ALA A 84 9.22 29.87 3.94
N GLY A 85 8.75 28.73 4.43
CA GLY A 85 7.55 28.63 5.27
C GLY A 85 7.58 27.47 6.25
N LYS A 86 6.41 26.88 6.52
CA LYS A 86 6.13 25.96 7.64
C LYS A 86 6.80 24.57 7.59
N TYR A 87 7.66 24.30 6.60
CA TYR A 87 8.36 23.02 6.42
C TYR A 87 9.79 23.03 6.99
N LEU A 88 10.01 23.87 8.02
CA LEU A 88 11.23 23.91 8.82
C LEU A 88 11.23 22.79 9.86
#